data_AF-A0A1M3E978-F1
#
_entry.id   AF-A0A1M3E978-F1
#
_cell.length_a   1.000
_cell.length_b   1.000
_cell.length_c   1.000
_cell.angle_alpha   90.00
_cell.angle_beta   90.00
_cell.angle_gamma   90.00
#
_symmetry.space_group_name_H-M   'P 1'
#
loop_
_entity.id
_entity.type
_entity.pdbx_description
1 polymer ?
#
loop_
_entity_poly.entity_id
_entity_poly.type
_entity_poly.pdbx_seq_one_letter_code
_entity_poly.pdbx_strand_id
1 'polypeptide(L)'
;MFVFPGVFAYFSKNEYDVVNKANPKMVVLFNQELDDIVSEYGSGMYAYIPEAPANLQKFYRNIKTVETYARYVSNSFMGYNGIRANLTFQDGRQIKDMYITSGGKFRSTRPKLLMRIAMQDGRATEVVTNGLELTQTPTDAKGTIRVLLQQLIMLDQNEHHNNYYAPPPPPPDPAKEWEKVQ
;
A
#
# COMPACT_ATOMS: atom_id res chain seq x y z
N MET A 1 15.40 -34.04 30.92
CA MET A 1 14.46 -33.47 29.93
C MET A 1 14.54 -31.95 30.07
N PHE A 2 15.33 -31.29 29.21
CA PHE A 2 15.58 -29.85 29.33
C PHE A 2 14.48 -29.08 28.58
N VAL A 3 13.68 -28.31 29.32
CA VAL A 3 12.69 -27.39 28.75
C VAL A 3 13.41 -26.08 28.45
N PHE A 4 13.56 -25.74 27.16
CA PHE A 4 14.09 -24.45 26.74
C PHE A 4 13.06 -23.34 27.05
N PRO A 5 13.38 -22.33 27.87
CA PRO A 5 12.43 -21.28 28.26
C PRO A 5 12.19 -20.23 27.16
N GLY A 6 12.79 -20.36 25.97
CA GLY A 6 12.77 -19.33 24.93
C GLY A 6 11.67 -19.43 23.87
N VAL A 7 10.92 -20.53 23.80
CA VAL A 7 10.00 -20.78 22.66
C VAL A 7 8.57 -20.26 22.92
N PHE A 8 8.16 -20.10 24.18
CA PHE A 8 6.80 -19.66 24.51
C PHE A 8 6.59 -18.13 24.46
N ALA A 9 7.66 -17.32 24.49
CA ALA A 9 7.54 -15.86 24.41
C ALA A 9 7.14 -15.33 23.02
N TYR A 10 7.19 -16.18 21.98
CA TYR A 10 6.79 -15.80 20.62
C TYR A 10 5.28 -15.87 20.37
N PHE A 11 4.50 -16.39 21.32
CA PHE A 11 3.06 -16.63 21.17
C PHE A 11 2.19 -15.82 22.14
N SER A 12 2.78 -14.91 22.93
CA SER A 12 1.98 -14.00 23.75
C SER A 12 1.23 -13.05 22.82
N LYS A 13 -0.11 -13.12 22.84
CA LYS A 13 -1.01 -12.11 22.28
C LYS A 13 -0.43 -10.74 22.62
N ASN A 14 -0.04 -9.96 21.61
CA ASN A 14 0.49 -8.63 21.84
C ASN A 14 -0.63 -7.82 22.53
N GLU A 15 -0.35 -7.28 23.71
CA GLU A 15 -1.34 -6.55 24.52
C GLU A 15 -1.94 -5.34 23.78
N TYR A 16 -1.20 -4.82 22.79
CA TYR A 16 -1.63 -3.71 21.95
C TYR A 16 -2.51 -4.17 20.78
N ASP A 17 -2.50 -5.46 20.39
CA ASP A 17 -3.26 -6.03 19.27
C ASP A 17 -4.77 -6.10 19.57
N VAL A 18 -5.38 -4.93 19.59
CA VAL A 18 -6.80 -4.70 19.86
C VAL A 18 -7.40 -4.05 18.63
N VAL A 19 -8.31 -4.78 17.98
CA VAL A 19 -8.93 -4.37 16.72
C VAL A 19 -9.75 -3.09 16.86
N ASN A 20 -9.82 -2.34 15.75
CA ASN A 20 -10.71 -1.19 15.58
C ASN A 20 -10.49 -0.04 16.57
N LYS A 21 -9.24 0.23 16.95
CA LYS A 21 -8.90 1.42 17.75
C LYS A 21 -8.76 2.64 16.85
N ALA A 22 -9.58 3.67 17.10
CA ALA A 22 -9.45 4.96 16.42
C ALA A 22 -8.08 5.57 16.68
N ASN A 23 -7.42 6.03 15.61
CA ASN A 23 -6.09 6.61 15.69
C ASN A 23 -5.98 7.90 14.85
N PRO A 24 -6.24 9.07 15.44
CA PRO A 24 -6.18 10.34 14.73
C PRO A 24 -4.75 10.71 14.28
N LYS A 25 -3.72 10.20 14.96
CA LYS A 25 -2.32 10.43 14.53
C LYS A 25 -2.03 9.71 13.22
N MET A 26 -2.63 8.53 13.00
CA MET A 26 -2.51 7.80 11.74
C MET A 26 -3.24 8.50 10.59
N VAL A 27 -4.30 9.26 10.85
CA VAL A 27 -4.92 10.12 9.83
C VAL A 27 -3.91 11.17 9.32
N VAL A 28 -3.21 11.84 10.25
CA VAL A 28 -2.18 12.83 9.90
C VAL A 28 -1.04 12.19 9.12
N LEU A 29 -0.49 11.07 9.62
CA LEU A 29 0.59 10.37 8.93
C LEU A 29 0.18 9.88 7.55
N PHE A 30 -1.03 9.35 7.39
CA PHE A 30 -1.54 8.89 6.10
C PHE A 30 -1.64 10.03 5.10
N ASN A 31 -2.23 11.15 5.50
CA ASN A 31 -2.40 12.31 4.62
C ASN A 31 -1.05 12.96 4.24
N GLN A 32 -0.07 12.95 5.16
CA GLN A 32 1.29 13.41 4.86
C GLN A 32 1.98 12.53 3.82
N GLU A 33 1.98 11.20 4.01
CA GLU A 33 2.61 10.30 3.03
C GLU A 33 1.89 10.34 1.66
N LEU A 34 0.58 10.59 1.66
CA LEU A 34 -0.17 10.81 0.44
C LEU A 34 0.28 12.08 -0.28
N ASP A 35 0.45 13.20 0.44
CA ASP A 35 0.97 14.45 -0.13
C ASP A 35 2.38 14.27 -0.70
N ASP A 36 3.25 13.59 0.04
CA ASP A 36 4.62 13.32 -0.38
C ASP A 36 4.64 12.51 -1.69
N ILE A 37 3.83 11.43 -1.77
CA ILE A 37 3.73 10.65 -3.01
C ILE A 37 3.17 11.48 -4.17
N VAL A 38 2.10 12.25 -3.95
CA VAL A 38 1.54 13.07 -5.02
C VAL A 38 2.55 14.11 -5.52
N SER A 39 3.34 14.68 -4.63
CA SER A 39 4.44 15.59 -4.96
C SER A 39 5.54 14.90 -5.78
N GLU A 40 5.93 13.68 -5.42
CA GLU A 40 6.91 12.89 -6.18
C GLU A 40 6.47 12.64 -7.62
N TYR A 41 5.18 12.40 -7.86
CA TYR A 41 4.63 12.25 -9.21
C TYR A 41 4.67 13.54 -10.03
N GLY A 42 4.69 14.71 -9.37
CA GLY A 42 4.80 16.02 -10.02
C GLY A 42 6.23 16.53 -10.16
N SER A 43 7.21 15.85 -9.54
CA SER A 43 8.60 16.31 -9.45
C SER A 43 9.39 16.25 -10.76
N GLY A 44 8.86 15.58 -11.79
CA GLY A 44 9.58 15.31 -13.05
C GLY A 44 10.73 14.30 -12.90
N MET A 45 10.89 13.68 -11.72
CA MET A 45 11.93 12.68 -11.45
C MET A 45 11.72 11.37 -12.24
N TYR A 46 10.51 11.10 -12.70
CA TYR A 46 10.11 9.90 -13.42
C TYR A 46 9.46 10.26 -14.76
N ALA A 47 9.28 9.26 -15.63
CA ALA A 47 8.68 9.41 -16.97
C ALA A 47 7.14 9.63 -16.93
N TYR A 48 6.63 10.33 -15.92
CA TYR A 48 5.21 10.65 -15.80
C TYR A 48 4.84 11.84 -16.67
N ILE A 49 3.59 11.86 -17.15
CA ILE A 49 3.02 13.03 -17.81
C ILE A 49 2.71 14.15 -16.80
N PRO A 50 2.67 15.43 -17.22
CA PRO A 50 2.38 16.56 -16.34
C PRO A 50 1.07 16.45 -15.55
N GLU A 51 0.07 15.75 -16.11
CA GLU A 51 -1.26 15.56 -15.52
C GLU A 51 -1.30 14.44 -14.47
N ALA A 52 -0.23 13.64 -14.33
CA ALA A 52 -0.19 12.48 -13.45
C ALA A 52 -0.56 12.81 -11.99
N PRO A 53 -0.09 13.92 -11.36
CA PRO A 53 -0.48 14.26 -10.00
C PRO A 53 -1.98 14.54 -9.86
N ALA A 54 -2.59 15.20 -10.85
CA ALA A 54 -4.02 15.50 -10.85
C ALA A 54 -4.86 14.22 -11.04
N ASN A 55 -4.42 13.33 -11.93
CA ASN A 55 -5.05 12.03 -12.14
C ASN A 55 -4.95 11.14 -10.89
N LEU A 56 -3.80 11.17 -10.23
CA LEU A 56 -3.58 10.47 -8.98
C LEU A 56 -4.51 10.98 -7.86
N GLN A 57 -4.62 12.30 -7.70
CA GLN A 57 -5.58 12.87 -6.75
C GLN A 57 -7.02 12.47 -7.08
N LYS A 58 -7.40 12.46 -8.37
CA LYS A 58 -8.72 12.01 -8.82
C LYS A 58 -8.98 10.55 -8.45
N PHE A 59 -7.98 9.67 -8.61
CA PHE A 59 -8.07 8.28 -8.18
C PHE A 59 -8.35 8.17 -6.67
N TYR A 60 -7.57 8.86 -5.83
CA TYR A 60 -7.77 8.83 -4.38
C TYR A 60 -9.12 9.40 -3.95
N ARG A 61 -9.66 10.42 -4.65
CA ARG A 61 -11.01 10.95 -4.40
C ARG A 61 -12.11 9.91 -4.62
N ASN A 62 -11.88 8.94 -5.50
CA ASN A 62 -12.83 7.87 -5.76
C ASN A 62 -12.78 6.74 -4.73
N ILE A 63 -11.80 6.73 -3.82
CA ILE A 63 -11.70 5.72 -2.77
C ILE A 63 -12.60 6.13 -1.60
N LYS A 64 -13.39 5.17 -1.10
CA LYS A 64 -14.24 5.32 0.09
C LYS A 64 -13.61 4.67 1.30
N THR A 65 -13.14 3.42 1.17
CA THR A 65 -12.48 2.72 2.26
C THR A 65 -11.34 1.85 1.76
N VAL A 66 -10.29 1.75 2.57
CA VAL A 66 -9.20 0.78 2.41
C VAL A 66 -9.08 0.00 3.70
N GLU A 67 -9.17 -1.33 3.64
CA GLU A 67 -9.05 -2.20 4.81
C GLU A 67 -7.96 -3.22 4.59
N THR A 68 -6.91 -3.19 5.41
CA THR A 68 -5.83 -4.17 5.39
C THR A 68 -6.08 -5.30 6.39
N TYR A 69 -5.77 -6.52 5.97
CA TYR A 69 -5.92 -7.71 6.81
C TYR A 69 -4.77 -8.68 6.56
N ALA A 70 -4.48 -9.52 7.56
CA ALA A 70 -3.56 -10.62 7.39
C ALA A 70 -4.31 -11.81 6.76
N ARG A 71 -3.88 -12.27 5.58
CA ARG A 71 -4.48 -13.45 4.93
C ARG A 71 -4.32 -14.73 5.76
N TYR A 72 -3.24 -14.80 6.52
CA TYR A 72 -2.93 -15.91 7.41
C TYR A 72 -2.84 -15.39 8.85
N VAL A 73 -3.37 -16.16 9.79
CA VAL A 73 -3.27 -15.86 11.23
C VAL A 73 -1.81 -15.72 11.68
N SER A 74 -1.58 -14.96 12.75
CA SER A 74 -0.27 -14.79 13.41
C SER A 74 0.45 -16.11 13.74
N ASN A 75 -0.28 -17.23 13.82
CA ASN A 75 0.22 -18.58 14.06
C ASN A 75 0.53 -19.39 12.78
N SER A 76 0.55 -18.77 11.61
CA SER A 76 0.86 -19.46 10.35
C SER A 76 2.37 -19.64 10.16
N PHE A 77 2.81 -20.89 9.99
CA PHE A 77 4.18 -21.24 9.59
C PHE A 77 4.45 -21.01 8.09
N MET A 78 3.45 -20.57 7.33
CA MET A 78 3.63 -20.25 5.91
C MET A 78 4.48 -18.99 5.80
N GLY A 79 5.58 -19.08 5.04
CA GLY A 79 6.63 -18.05 4.96
C GLY A 79 6.24 -16.71 4.34
N TYR A 80 4.95 -16.46 4.14
CA TYR A 80 4.40 -15.30 3.48
C TYR A 80 3.25 -14.76 4.33
N ASN A 81 3.56 -13.93 5.33
CA ASN A 81 2.52 -13.13 6.00
C ASN A 81 2.04 -12.05 5.02
N GLY A 82 1.15 -12.48 4.11
CA GLY A 82 0.61 -11.68 3.04
C GLY A 82 -0.46 -10.74 3.59
N ILE A 83 -0.04 -9.51 3.88
CA ILE A 83 -1.00 -8.43 4.08
C ILE A 83 -1.74 -8.21 2.77
N ARG A 84 -3.06 -8.25 2.89
CA ARG A 84 -4.01 -8.03 1.82
C ARG A 84 -4.80 -6.78 2.12
N ALA A 85 -5.44 -6.23 1.10
CA ALA A 85 -6.39 -5.16 1.26
C ALA A 85 -7.69 -5.43 0.52
N ASN A 86 -8.77 -4.95 1.11
CA ASN A 86 -10.02 -4.71 0.42
C ASN A 86 -10.17 -3.21 0.20
N LEU A 87 -10.60 -2.84 -0.99
CA LEU A 87 -10.83 -1.47 -1.43
C LEU A 87 -12.30 -1.32 -1.80
N THR A 88 -12.94 -0.27 -1.31
CA THR A 88 -14.29 0.13 -1.75
C THR A 88 -14.22 1.53 -2.33
N PHE A 89 -14.81 1.71 -3.50
CA PHE A 89 -14.91 3.00 -4.17
C PHE A 89 -16.20 3.73 -3.79
N GLN A 90 -16.25 5.04 -4.03
CA GLN A 90 -17.42 5.89 -3.77
C GLN A 90 -18.65 5.47 -4.59
N ASP A 91 -18.43 4.91 -5.77
CA ASP A 91 -19.47 4.35 -6.66
C ASP A 91 -19.99 2.97 -6.23
N GLY A 92 -19.44 2.40 -5.15
CA GLY A 92 -19.80 1.08 -4.63
C GLY A 92 -19.02 -0.09 -5.23
N ARG A 93 -18.16 0.13 -6.23
CA ARG A 93 -17.24 -0.92 -6.73
C ARG A 93 -16.32 -1.39 -5.60
N GLN A 94 -15.95 -2.67 -5.66
CA GLN A 94 -15.08 -3.29 -4.67
C GLN A 94 -13.96 -4.08 -5.34
N ILE A 95 -12.76 -3.98 -4.79
CA ILE A 95 -11.65 -4.87 -5.08
C ILE A 95 -11.32 -5.60 -3.79
N LYS A 96 -11.26 -6.94 -3.86
CA LYS A 96 -11.02 -7.81 -2.71
C LYS A 96 -9.70 -8.55 -2.87
N ASP A 97 -9.08 -8.88 -1.74
CA ASP A 97 -7.83 -9.67 -1.68
C ASP A 97 -6.67 -9.07 -2.48
N MET A 98 -6.62 -7.74 -2.60
CA MET A 98 -5.50 -7.03 -3.23
C MET A 98 -4.22 -7.29 -2.42
N TYR A 99 -3.15 -7.66 -3.11
CA TYR A 99 -1.87 -7.92 -2.47
C TYR A 99 -1.14 -6.61 -2.15
N ILE A 100 -0.70 -6.43 -0.90
CA ILE A 100 -0.04 -5.18 -0.46
C ILE A 100 1.48 -5.34 -0.29
N THR A 101 2.00 -6.56 -0.10
CA THR A 101 3.40 -6.71 0.33
C THR A 101 4.34 -6.87 -0.86
N SER A 102 5.12 -5.85 -1.22
CA SER A 102 6.37 -6.06 -1.97
C SER A 102 7.54 -6.06 -0.97
N GLY A 103 8.03 -7.22 -0.54
CA GLY A 103 9.15 -7.21 0.41
C GLY A 103 9.63 -8.57 0.93
N GLY A 104 10.54 -9.19 0.19
CA GLY A 104 11.53 -10.15 0.70
C GLY A 104 11.04 -11.58 0.98
N LYS A 105 11.85 -12.56 0.58
CA LYS A 105 11.68 -14.01 0.85
C LYS A 105 11.76 -14.38 2.35
N PHE A 106 11.73 -13.41 3.26
CA PHE A 106 11.97 -13.61 4.68
C PHE A 106 10.66 -13.67 5.47
N ARG A 107 10.50 -14.82 6.13
CA ARG A 107 9.38 -15.14 7.02
C ARG A 107 9.36 -14.16 8.19
N SER A 108 8.51 -13.15 8.14
CA SER A 108 8.26 -12.28 9.29
C SER A 108 7.05 -12.82 10.05
N THR A 109 7.28 -13.55 11.14
CA THR A 109 6.23 -14.06 12.06
C THR A 109 5.67 -12.99 12.99
N ARG A 110 6.15 -11.74 12.88
CA ARG A 110 5.71 -10.64 13.74
C ARG A 110 4.31 -10.16 13.31
N PRO A 111 3.43 -9.83 14.28
CA PRO A 111 2.19 -9.12 14.00
C PRO A 111 2.46 -7.87 13.17
N LYS A 112 1.57 -7.58 12.22
CA LYS A 112 1.70 -6.43 11.30
C LYS A 112 0.61 -5.42 11.62
N LEU A 113 0.95 -4.14 11.51
CA LEU A 113 -0.02 -3.05 11.62
C LEU A 113 -1.12 -3.25 10.57
N LEU A 114 -2.35 -3.43 11.04
CA LEU A 114 -3.55 -3.50 10.22
C LEU A 114 -4.33 -2.20 10.38
N MET A 115 -4.97 -1.76 9.30
CA MET A 115 -5.63 -0.47 9.24
C MET A 115 -6.94 -0.60 8.47
N ARG A 116 -7.98 0.10 8.94
CA ARG A 116 -9.15 0.43 8.14
C ARG A 116 -9.23 1.94 8.05
N ILE A 117 -9.16 2.44 6.82
CA ILE A 117 -9.05 3.86 6.49
C ILE A 117 -10.34 4.25 5.79
N ALA A 118 -11.06 5.22 6.34
CA ALA A 118 -12.17 5.88 5.66
C ALA A 118 -11.62 7.12 4.94
N MET A 119 -12.03 7.30 3.69
CA MET A 119 -11.59 8.39 2.84
C MET A 119 -12.77 9.23 2.35
N GLN A 120 -12.52 10.54 2.29
CA GLN A 120 -13.43 11.54 1.73
C GLN A 120 -12.61 12.60 1.01
N ASP A 121 -13.04 13.00 -0.19
CA ASP A 121 -12.37 14.01 -1.01
C ASP A 121 -10.87 13.76 -1.23
N GLY A 122 -10.49 12.49 -1.29
CA GLY A 122 -9.12 12.04 -1.52
C GLY A 122 -8.23 12.10 -0.29
N ARG A 123 -8.80 12.29 0.91
CA ARG A 123 -8.07 12.35 2.17
C ARG A 123 -8.61 11.31 3.15
N ALA A 124 -7.76 10.79 4.00
CA ALA A 124 -8.21 10.01 5.14
C ALA A 124 -8.94 10.93 6.12
N THR A 125 -10.14 10.52 6.55
CA THR A 125 -10.93 11.19 7.60
C THR A 125 -10.92 10.39 8.89
N GLU A 126 -10.83 9.07 8.80
CA GLU A 126 -10.73 8.17 9.94
C GLU A 126 -9.73 7.05 9.62
N VAL A 127 -8.90 6.71 10.60
CA VAL A 127 -8.09 5.51 10.57
C VAL A 127 -8.33 4.76 11.88
N VAL A 128 -8.75 3.51 11.77
CA VAL A 128 -8.70 2.57 12.89
C VAL A 128 -7.58 1.57 12.67
N THR A 129 -6.89 1.19 13.73
CA THR A 129 -5.80 0.23 13.69
C THR A 129 -6.08 -0.96 14.62
N ASN A 130 -5.20 -1.97 14.55
CA ASN A 130 -5.12 -3.00 15.58
C ASN A 130 -4.18 -2.62 16.73
N GLY A 131 -3.84 -1.35 16.95
CA GLY A 131 -3.01 -0.87 18.07
C GLY A 131 -1.51 -1.16 17.98
N LEU A 132 -1.06 -1.95 17.00
CA LEU A 132 0.35 -2.30 16.82
C LEU A 132 1.24 -1.13 16.40
N GLU A 133 0.67 0.02 16.05
CA GLU A 133 1.44 1.24 15.83
C GLU A 133 2.27 1.66 17.06
N LEU A 134 1.85 1.24 18.27
CA LEU A 134 2.58 1.50 19.51
C LEU A 134 3.85 0.66 19.66
N THR A 135 4.06 -0.32 18.80
CA THR A 135 5.20 -1.25 18.83
C THR A 135 6.30 -0.89 17.84
N GLN A 136 6.11 0.18 17.08
CA GLN A 136 7.01 0.61 16.02
C GLN A 136 7.21 2.13 16.05
N THR A 137 8.28 2.61 15.42
CA THR A 137 8.49 4.06 15.35
C THR A 137 7.49 4.70 14.37
N PRO A 138 7.22 6.02 14.48
CA PRO A 138 6.43 6.73 13.46
C PRO A 138 7.01 6.58 12.05
N THR A 139 8.33 6.47 11.91
CA THR A 139 9.03 6.22 10.63
C THR A 139 8.67 4.85 10.05
N ASP A 140 8.60 3.80 10.88
CA ASP A 140 8.20 2.47 10.42
C ASP A 140 6.71 2.43 10.03
N ALA A 141 5.87 3.14 10.78
CA ALA A 141 4.45 3.31 10.44
C ALA A 141 4.28 4.03 9.11
N LYS A 142 5.04 5.11 8.88
CA LYS A 142 5.11 5.82 7.59
C LYS A 142 5.53 4.89 6.45
N GLY A 143 6.57 4.10 6.64
CA GLY A 143 7.00 3.10 5.65
C GLY A 143 5.89 2.11 5.28
N THR A 144 5.11 1.66 6.28
CA THR A 144 3.95 0.77 6.05
C THR A 144 2.85 1.45 5.25
N ILE A 145 2.51 2.70 5.59
CA ILE A 145 1.53 3.52 4.86
C ILE A 145 2.00 3.72 3.41
N ARG A 146 3.27 4.07 3.23
CA ARG A 146 3.85 4.35 1.92
C ARG A 146 3.78 3.16 0.98
N VAL A 147 4.07 1.96 1.49
CA VAL A 147 3.90 0.71 0.73
C VAL A 147 2.44 0.51 0.31
N LEU A 148 1.48 0.71 1.23
CA LEU A 148 0.06 0.61 0.90
C LEU A 148 -0.34 1.59 -0.21
N LEU A 149 0.05 2.86 -0.08
CA LEU A 149 -0.23 3.89 -1.08
C LEU A 149 0.37 3.52 -2.44
N GLN A 150 1.64 3.10 -2.50
CA GLN A 150 2.27 2.68 -3.75
C GLN A 150 1.53 1.53 -4.43
N GLN A 151 1.02 0.55 -3.68
CA GLN A 151 0.24 -0.55 -4.25
C GLN A 151 -1.12 -0.10 -4.79
N LEU A 152 -1.78 0.86 -4.12
CA LEU A 152 -3.00 1.47 -4.63
C LEU A 152 -2.76 2.22 -5.94
N ILE A 153 -1.60 2.88 -6.07
CA ILE A 153 -1.24 3.58 -7.32
C ILE A 153 -0.92 2.59 -8.43
N MET A 154 -0.16 1.55 -8.14
CA MET A 154 0.14 0.50 -9.13
C MET A 154 -1.14 -0.13 -9.68
N LEU A 155 -2.16 -0.31 -8.83
CA LEU A 155 -3.49 -0.75 -9.27
C LEU A 155 -4.07 0.21 -10.32
N ASP A 156 -4.14 1.51 -10.02
CA ASP A 156 -4.71 2.50 -10.94
C ASP A 156 -3.87 2.66 -12.21
N GLN A 157 -2.54 2.57 -12.12
CA GLN A 157 -1.63 2.61 -13.26
C GLN A 157 -1.80 1.41 -14.19
N ASN A 158 -2.09 0.24 -13.65
CA ASN A 158 -2.33 -0.95 -14.46
C ASN A 158 -3.66 -0.85 -15.23
N GLU A 159 -4.69 -0.27 -14.62
CA GLU A 159 -6.00 -0.09 -15.26
C GLU A 159 -6.03 1.13 -16.20
N HIS A 160 -5.29 2.19 -15.85
CA HIS A 160 -5.34 3.49 -16.52
C HIS A 160 -3.95 4.01 -16.85
N HIS A 161 -3.13 3.19 -17.51
CA HIS A 161 -1.74 3.51 -17.84
C HIS A 161 -1.54 4.91 -18.48
N ASN A 162 -2.43 5.27 -19.42
CA ASN A 162 -2.37 6.55 -20.14
C ASN A 162 -2.69 7.78 -19.26
N ASN A 163 -3.19 7.59 -18.03
CA ASN A 163 -3.34 8.68 -17.06
C ASN A 163 -2.00 9.06 -16.41
N TYR A 164 -0.97 8.22 -16.54
CA TYR A 164 0.30 8.38 -15.86
C TYR A 164 1.47 8.48 -16.82
N TYR A 165 1.42 7.79 -17.95
CA TYR A 165 2.53 7.70 -18.90
C TYR A 165 2.10 8.12 -20.30
N ALA A 166 3.04 8.67 -21.06
CA ALA A 166 2.84 8.92 -22.48
C ALA A 166 2.62 7.57 -23.19
N PRO A 167 1.78 7.54 -24.25
CA PRO A 167 1.64 6.33 -25.05
C PRO A 167 3.01 5.89 -25.57
N PRO A 168 3.32 4.59 -25.55
CA PRO A 168 4.59 4.11 -26.06
C PRO A 168 4.72 4.50 -27.54
N PRO A 169 5.94 4.80 -28.02
CA PRO A 169 6.15 5.03 -29.44
C PRO A 169 5.71 3.78 -30.22
N PRO A 170 5.27 3.96 -31.49
CA PRO A 170 4.96 2.81 -32.33
C PRO A 170 6.18 1.89 -32.44
N PRO A 171 5.98 0.56 -32.52
CA PRO A 171 7.09 -0.37 -32.65
C PRO A 171 7.93 0.00 -33.89
N PRO A 172 9.26 -0.13 -33.82
CA PRO A 172 10.12 0.16 -34.94
C PRO A 172 9.72 -0.71 -36.14
N ASP A 173 9.63 -0.09 -37.31
CA ASP A 173 9.36 -0.75 -38.58
C ASP A 173 10.64 -1.45 -39.04
N PRO A 174 10.69 -2.81 -39.06
CA PRO A 174 11.91 -3.53 -39.42
C PRO A 174 12.47 -3.12 -40.78
N ALA A 175 11.60 -2.77 -41.76
CA ALA A 175 12.04 -2.34 -43.08
C ALA A 175 12.82 -1.02 -43.01
N LYS A 176 12.33 -0.05 -42.22
CA LYS A 176 13.00 1.24 -42.00
C LYS A 176 14.25 1.13 -41.13
N GLU A 177 14.35 0.12 -40.27
CA GLU A 177 15.56 -0.14 -39.49
C GLU A 177 16.70 -0.66 -40.37
N TRP A 178 16.40 -1.53 -41.35
CA TRP A 178 17.40 -2.00 -42.32
C TRP A 178 17.94 -0.88 -43.24
N GLU A 179 17.14 0.14 -43.54
CA GLU A 179 17.58 1.33 -44.31
C GLU A 179 18.64 2.18 -43.57
N LYS A 180 18.73 2.05 -42.24
CA LYS A 180 19.70 2.80 -41.41
C LYS A 180 21.04 2.09 -41.23
N VAL A 181 21.13 0.82 -41.65
CA VAL A 181 22.38 0.06 -41.63
C VAL A 181 23.17 0.42 -42.88
N GLN A 182 24.06 1.41 -42.75
CA GLN A 182 25.07 1.79 -43.75
C GLN A 182 26.47 1.47 -43.25
#